data_AF-A0A553DMU5-F1
#
_entry.id   AF-A0A553DMU5-F1
#
_cell.length_a   1.000
_cell.length_b   1.000
_cell.length_c   1.000
_cell.angle_alpha   90.00
_cell.angle_beta   90.00
_cell.angle_gamma   90.00
#
_symmetry.space_group_name_H-M   'P 1'
#
loop_
_entity.id
_entity.type
_entity.pdbx_description
1 polymer ?
#
loop_
_entity_poly.entity_id
_entity_poly.type
_entity_poly.pdbx_seq_one_letter_code
_entity_poly.pdbx_strand_id
1 'polypeptide(L)'
;MEALGLRNTNKVNKHKSHPQEVLDNSLELPGNTTRRVGVDTENKEFNVFDEHAEGKFHGHVREWGELTQQMKNVLIEAGLVNRKGKILNN
;
A
#
# COMPACT_ATOMS: atom_id res chain seq x y z
N MET A 1 -33.76 -28.98 -20.18
CA MET A 1 -32.91 -28.79 -19.00
C MET A 1 -31.55 -28.30 -19.48
N GLU A 2 -31.44 -27.09 -20.02
CA GLU A 2 -31.42 -25.79 -19.28
C GLU A 2 -30.18 -25.70 -18.38
N ALA A 3 -29.36 -24.64 -18.34
CA ALA A 3 -29.14 -23.46 -19.17
C ALA A 3 -27.81 -22.83 -18.67
N LEU A 4 -27.02 -22.28 -19.60
CA LEU A 4 -26.27 -21.00 -19.50
C LEU A 4 -25.42 -20.73 -18.24
N GLY A 5 -24.10 -20.60 -18.37
CA GLY A 5 -23.48 -19.28 -18.59
C GLY A 5 -23.30 -18.52 -17.27
N LEU A 6 -22.09 -18.36 -16.75
CA LEU A 6 -21.37 -17.10 -16.88
C LEU A 6 -19.87 -17.36 -16.84
N ARG A 7 -19.23 -17.07 -17.97
CA ARG A 7 -17.81 -16.79 -18.08
C ARG A 7 -17.57 -15.62 -17.14
N ASN A 8 -16.81 -15.81 -16.06
CA ASN A 8 -16.40 -14.69 -15.22
C ASN A 8 -15.29 -13.92 -15.96
N THR A 9 -15.64 -13.30 -17.09
CA THR A 9 -14.85 -12.27 -17.75
C THR A 9 -15.01 -10.98 -16.96
N ASN A 10 -14.71 -11.02 -15.66
CA ASN A 10 -14.26 -9.82 -14.98
C ASN A 10 -12.81 -9.64 -15.43
N LYS A 11 -12.67 -9.11 -16.64
CA LYS A 11 -11.53 -8.32 -17.07
C LYS A 11 -11.53 -7.10 -16.17
N VAL A 12 -11.21 -7.31 -14.89
CA VAL A 12 -10.80 -6.22 -14.03
C VAL A 12 -9.51 -5.75 -14.69
N ASN A 13 -9.59 -4.62 -15.38
CA ASN A 13 -8.43 -3.73 -15.49
C ASN A 13 -8.14 -3.19 -14.07
N LYS A 14 -8.07 -4.07 -13.07
CA LYS A 14 -7.39 -3.79 -11.82
C LYS A 14 -5.95 -3.79 -12.26
N HIS A 15 -5.40 -2.60 -12.42
CA HIS A 15 -4.01 -2.40 -12.05
C HIS A 15 -3.79 -3.27 -10.81
N LYS A 16 -2.92 -4.26 -10.94
CA LYS A 16 -2.78 -5.30 -9.94
C LYS A 16 -2.11 -4.60 -8.77
N SER A 17 -2.88 -3.92 -7.94
CA SER A 17 -2.42 -3.43 -6.66
C SER A 17 -1.89 -4.68 -5.96
N HIS A 18 -0.65 -4.62 -5.48
CA HIS A 18 -0.01 -5.73 -4.78
C HIS A 18 -0.07 -5.47 -3.26
N PRO A 19 -1.27 -5.33 -2.65
CA PRO A 19 -1.38 -4.84 -1.28
C PRO A 19 -0.72 -5.77 -0.26
N GLN A 20 -0.66 -7.08 -0.56
CA GLN A 20 0.03 -8.03 0.30
C GLN A 20 1.55 -7.83 0.23
N GLU A 21 2.14 -7.72 -0.97
CA GLU A 21 3.58 -7.46 -1.12
C GLU A 21 3.98 -6.12 -0.49
N VAL A 22 3.14 -5.10 -0.64
CA VAL A 22 3.37 -3.79 -0.05
C VAL A 22 3.23 -3.83 1.48
N LEU A 23 2.36 -4.69 2.02
CA LEU A 23 2.25 -4.94 3.47
C LEU A 23 3.48 -5.67 4.00
N ASP A 24 3.94 -6.73 3.32
CA ASP A 24 5.14 -7.49 3.68
C ASP A 24 6.41 -6.60 3.68
N ASN A 25 6.52 -5.67 2.72
CA ASN A 25 7.60 -4.68 2.65
C ASN A 25 7.28 -3.36 3.38
N SER A 26 6.18 -3.29 4.15
CA SER A 26 5.80 -2.07 4.85
C SER A 26 6.63 -1.83 6.10
N LEU A 27 6.81 -0.55 6.40
CA LEU A 27 7.57 -0.06 7.55
C LEU A 27 6.61 0.34 8.65
N GLU A 28 6.86 -0.13 9.87
CA GLU A 28 6.11 0.30 11.04
C GLU A 28 6.41 1.76 11.36
N LEU A 29 5.36 2.51 11.72
CA LEU A 29 5.51 3.89 12.12
C LEU A 29 6.09 3.97 13.54
N PRO A 30 7.07 4.87 13.79
CA PRO A 30 7.62 5.03 15.12
C PRO A 30 6.56 5.52 16.12
N GLY A 31 6.58 4.99 17.34
CA GLY A 31 5.66 5.35 18.41
C GLY A 31 4.97 4.13 19.03
N ASN A 32 3.89 4.36 19.77
CA ASN A 32 3.07 3.30 20.36
C ASN A 32 1.91 2.96 19.42
N THR A 33 2.22 2.54 18.18
CA THR A 33 1.23 2.20 17.16
C THR A 33 1.71 1.02 16.32
N THR A 34 0.77 0.18 15.88
CA THR A 34 1.02 -0.89 14.91
C THR A 34 0.77 -0.44 13.47
N ARG A 35 0.47 0.85 13.25
CA ARG A 35 0.26 1.40 11.91
C ARG A 35 1.55 1.32 11.09
N ARG A 36 1.42 0.89 9.84
CA ARG A 36 2.55 0.72 8.91
C ARG A 36 2.35 1.56 7.65
N VAL A 37 3.43 1.88 6.95
CA VAL A 37 3.41 2.56 5.66
C VAL A 37 4.29 1.81 4.67
N GLY A 38 3.77 1.55 3.48
CA GLY A 38 4.45 0.89 2.39
C GLY A 38 4.33 1.70 1.10
N VAL A 39 5.20 1.38 0.15
CA VAL A 39 5.24 1.99 -1.17
C VAL A 39 5.08 0.89 -2.19
N ASP A 40 4.13 1.07 -3.11
CA ASP A 40 3.99 0.26 -4.30
C ASP A 40 4.85 0.89 -5.39
N THR A 41 6.01 0.29 -5.68
CA THR A 41 6.95 0.82 -6.68
C THR A 41 6.46 0.61 -8.11
N GLU A 42 5.63 -0.41 -8.35
CA GLU A 42 5.06 -0.73 -9.65
C GLU A 42 3.96 0.28 -10.02
N ASN A 43 3.03 0.49 -9.09
CA ASN A 43 1.86 1.36 -9.31
C ASN A 43 2.13 2.82 -8.89
N LYS A 44 3.28 3.07 -8.26
CA LYS A 44 3.69 4.37 -7.69
C LYS A 44 2.72 4.93 -6.66
N GLU A 45 2.19 4.06 -5.82
CA GLU A 45 1.18 4.38 -4.81
C GLU A 45 1.77 4.28 -3.40
N PHE A 46 1.23 5.07 -2.47
CA PHE A 46 1.55 4.94 -1.05
C PHE A 46 0.42 4.21 -0.35
N ASN A 47 0.75 3.16 0.39
CA ASN A 47 -0.23 2.39 1.15
C ASN A 47 0.02 2.58 2.64
N VAL A 48 -1.02 2.95 3.37
CA VAL A 48 -1.01 3.00 4.83
C VAL A 48 -1.81 1.83 5.34
N PHE A 49 -1.23 1.07 6.27
CA PHE A 49 -1.85 -0.11 6.84
C PHE A 49 -2.17 0.12 8.30
N ASP A 50 -3.44 -0.04 8.64
CA ASP A 50 -3.95 0.04 10.00
C ASP A 50 -4.32 -1.35 10.50
N GLU A 51 -3.82 -1.74 11.66
CA GLU A 51 -4.21 -2.99 12.30
C GLU A 51 -5.62 -2.86 12.87
N HIS A 52 -6.53 -3.74 12.46
CA HIS A 52 -7.89 -3.78 12.99
C HIS A 52 -8.15 -4.97 13.91
N ALA A 53 -7.39 -6.05 13.73
CA ALA A 53 -7.34 -7.18 14.64
C ALA A 53 -5.91 -7.73 14.64
N GLU A 54 -5.53 -8.50 15.66
CA GLU A 54 -4.18 -9.04 15.82
C GLU A 54 -3.71 -9.72 14.51
N GLY A 55 -2.68 -9.14 13.88
CA GLY A 55 -2.11 -9.63 12.62
C GLY A 55 -2.96 -9.37 11.36
N LYS A 56 -4.04 -8.60 11.45
CA LYS A 56 -4.92 -8.23 10.32
C LYS A 56 -4.88 -6.73 10.08
N PHE A 57 -4.33 -6.36 8.94
CA PHE A 57 -4.17 -4.98 8.52
C PHE A 57 -5.13 -4.60 7.39
N HIS A 58 -5.70 -3.42 7.47
CA HIS A 58 -6.42 -2.79 6.36
C HIS A 58 -5.54 -1.74 5.70
N GLY A 59 -5.25 -1.93 4.42
CA GLY A 59 -4.50 -0.99 3.60
C GLY A 59 -5.40 0.08 2.99
N HIS A 60 -4.94 1.32 3.04
CA HIS A 60 -5.51 2.46 2.33
C HIS A 60 -4.46 3.09 1.43
N VAL A 61 -4.77 3.19 0.14
CA VAL A 61 -3.96 3.98 -0.79
C VAL A 61 -4.15 5.46 -0.48
N ARG A 62 -3.05 6.21 -0.42
CA ARG A 62 -3.00 7.64 -0.13
C ARG A 62 -2.04 8.33 -1.09
N GLU A 63 -2.29 9.61 -1.33
CA GLU A 63 -1.33 10.46 -2.04
C GLU A 63 -0.24 10.97 -1.07
N TRP A 64 0.93 11.32 -1.61
CA TRP A 64 2.01 11.90 -0.81
C TRP A 64 1.57 13.11 0.03
N GLY A 65 0.67 13.94 -0.51
CA GLY A 65 0.11 15.10 0.20
C GLY A 65 -0.67 14.73 1.45
N GLU A 66 -1.35 13.58 1.44
CA GLU A 66 -2.20 13.09 2.54
C GLU A 66 -1.40 12.35 3.63
N LEU A 67 -0.16 11.94 3.34
CA LEU A 67 0.68 11.29 4.33
C LEU A 67 1.10 12.28 5.42
N THR A 68 1.04 11.81 6.66
CA THR A 68 1.58 12.54 7.82
C THR A 68 3.09 12.71 7.68
N GLN A 69 3.65 13.74 8.32
CA GLN A 69 5.10 14.00 8.27
C GLN A 69 5.90 12.80 8.80
N GLN A 70 5.37 12.07 9.78
CA GLN A 70 5.99 10.87 10.32
C GLN A 70 6.09 9.75 9.28
N MET A 71 5.00 9.46 8.56
CA MET A 71 5.00 8.49 7.45
C MET A 71 6.01 8.88 6.37
N LYS A 72 6.04 10.17 6.00
CA LYS A 72 6.98 10.70 5.01
C LYS A 72 8.43 10.47 5.45
N ASN A 73 8.75 10.79 6.70
CA ASN A 73 10.10 10.61 7.25
C ASN A 73 10.53 9.15 7.19
N VAL A 74 9.67 8.22 7.64
CA VAL A 74 9.95 6.77 7.61
C VAL A 74 10.29 6.29 6.20
N LEU A 75 9.51 6.70 5.20
CA LEU A 75 9.76 6.32 3.81
C LEU A 75 11.04 6.94 3.23
N ILE A 76 11.38 8.17 3.63
CA ILE A 76 12.60 8.86 3.22
C ILE A 76 13.83 8.22 3.88
N GLU A 77 13.75 7.92 5.17
CA GLU A 77 14.81 7.30 5.95
C GLU A 77 15.11 5.87 5.47
N ALA A 78 14.09 5.14 5.05
CA ALA A 78 14.25 3.84 4.40
C ALA A 78 14.75 3.93 2.96
N GLY A 79 14.89 5.13 2.38
CA GLY A 79 15.36 5.33 1.01
C GLY A 79 14.36 4.88 -0.08
N LEU A 80 13.09 4.64 0.28
CA LEU A 80 12.06 4.24 -0.68
C LEU A 80 11.56 5.42 -1.51
N VAL A 81 11.60 6.62 -0.94
CA VAL A 81 11.19 7.86 -1.61
C VAL A 81 12.14 9.01 -1.33
N ASN A 82 12.11 10.04 -2.17
CA ASN A 82 12.80 11.29 -1.89
C ASN A 82 11.93 12.28 -1.07
N ARG A 83 12.53 13.38 -0.61
CA ARG A 83 11.85 14.45 0.14
C ARG A 83 10.69 15.13 -0.62
N LYS A 84 10.58 14.91 -1.94
CA LYS A 84 9.49 15.44 -2.79
C LYS A 84 8.36 14.42 -3.00
N GLY A 85 8.43 13.24 -2.38
CA GLY A 85 7.44 12.18 -2.58
C GLY A 85 7.59 11.40 -3.88
N LYS A 86 8.75 11.49 -4.53
CA LYS A 86 9.04 10.64 -5.69
C LYS A 86 9.56 9.30 -5.19
N ILE A 87 8.88 8.23 -5.59
CA ILE A 87 9.28 6.85 -5.32
C ILE A 87 10.57 6.54 -6.08
N LEU A 88 11.55 6.04 -5.33
CA LEU A 88 12.86 5.63 -5.82
C LEU A 88 12.76 4.13 -6.13
N ASN A 89 12.90 3.78 -7.40
CA ASN A 89 12.99 2.38 -7.82
C ASN A 89 14.49 2.05 -7.86
N ASN A 90 14.98 1.34 -6.85
CA ASN A 90 16.39 0.94 -6.75
C ASN A 90 16.57 -0.52 -7.17
#